data_AF-A0A834MG09-F1
#
_entry.id   AF-A0A834MG09-F1
#
_cell.length_a   1.000
_cell.length_b   1.000
_cell.length_c   1.000
_cell.angle_alpha   90.00
_cell.angle_beta   90.00
_cell.angle_gamma   90.00
#
_symmetry.space_group_name_H-M   'P 1'
#
loop_
_entity.id
_entity.type
_entity.pdbx_description
1 polymer ?
#
loop_
_entity_poly.entity_id
_entity_poly.type
_entity_poly.pdbx_seq_one_letter_code
_entity_poly.pdbx_strand_id
1 'polypeptide(L)'
;RQNVQVFVKYVIDELLVNPYHPTMVTLKIQFYFSCNLEHMGYAIEMNHYDLRKKLSKLKEDIFIINTIQDKEEMDKLLKKIVYYITLISGLGDPTNNKVFEEVLFALKSILDDEELKEFATTSNSTKQASLEHFTRVVAGIRLFNKYCDKGGEGIANLPNLIRKAVNIIRQRAEMTLLLVMERVNLLTTIVDKCYTIKTTSKGLHVDIVLPKECLPNFSINYMTDLLIFFRQYELIMRKLIEEIEVISTRSEFVLKSIDKYLEKIHDTVFMRLAIPVGVVFPLFEELSDTWTHLQDQVILLTRFSQIISNLEMYARQVYNEEILGEQLSMDYYALTDAERLELTAHNTIDSNNPNVSVYSIESFKSFDAVKLEYLGFCPWKLVETKGALIPGNPSMGVARYQEKNYVFSTVEASQEFCKNPELYVNYILDLAREKPQLIHFLQLKEELEKVYSIEK
;
A
#
# COMPACT_ATOMS: atom_id res chain seq x y z
N ARG A 1 1.27 -15.60 -28.67
CA ARG A 1 0.14 -16.34 -28.03
C ARG A 1 0.58 -17.70 -27.48
N GLN A 2 1.25 -18.55 -28.27
CA GLN A 2 1.75 -19.86 -27.80
C GLN A 2 2.78 -19.74 -26.63
N ASN A 3 3.74 -18.81 -26.71
CA ASN A 3 4.70 -18.59 -25.61
C ASN A 3 4.04 -18.13 -24.30
N VAL A 4 2.97 -17.32 -24.39
CA VAL A 4 2.20 -16.90 -23.21
C VAL A 4 1.47 -18.07 -22.59
N GLN A 5 0.87 -18.96 -23.40
CA GLN A 5 0.22 -20.18 -22.89
C GLN A 5 1.23 -21.14 -22.26
N VAL A 6 2.42 -21.28 -22.83
CA VAL A 6 3.51 -22.09 -22.25
C VAL A 6 3.98 -21.50 -20.92
N PHE A 7 4.17 -20.17 -20.84
CA PHE A 7 4.54 -19.49 -19.59
C PHE A 7 3.44 -19.62 -18.52
N VAL A 8 2.18 -19.38 -18.89
CA VAL A 8 1.03 -19.55 -17.97
C VAL A 8 0.95 -20.99 -17.48
N LYS A 9 1.15 -21.97 -18.36
CA LYS A 9 1.21 -23.39 -17.96
C LYS A 9 2.37 -23.66 -17.01
N TYR A 10 3.57 -23.17 -17.31
CA TYR A 10 4.73 -23.30 -16.41
C TYR A 10 4.46 -22.70 -15.03
N VAL A 11 3.91 -21.48 -14.98
CA VAL A 11 3.55 -20.82 -13.71
C VAL A 11 2.49 -21.61 -12.96
N ILE A 12 1.47 -22.16 -13.64
CA ILE A 12 0.45 -23.01 -13.02
C ILE A 12 1.08 -24.31 -12.49
N ASP A 13 1.91 -24.97 -13.28
CA ASP A 13 2.57 -26.22 -12.91
C ASP A 13 3.48 -26.00 -11.69
N GLU A 14 4.29 -24.93 -11.66
CA GLU A 14 5.10 -24.57 -10.48
C GLU A 14 4.25 -24.16 -9.27
N LEU A 15 3.14 -23.45 -9.47
CA LEU A 15 2.20 -23.13 -8.38
C LEU A 15 1.59 -24.40 -7.76
N LEU A 16 1.36 -25.44 -8.55
CA LEU A 16 0.80 -26.71 -8.10
C LEU A 16 1.83 -27.58 -7.39
N VAL A 17 3.09 -27.57 -7.85
CA VAL A 17 4.16 -28.43 -7.31
C VAL A 17 4.83 -27.80 -6.09
N ASN A 18 5.18 -26.51 -6.15
CA ASN A 18 5.94 -25.82 -5.10
C ASN A 18 5.27 -24.50 -4.67
N PRO A 19 4.02 -24.52 -4.16
CA PRO A 19 3.24 -23.31 -3.87
C PRO A 19 3.88 -22.36 -2.85
N TYR A 20 4.81 -22.88 -2.05
CA TYR A 20 5.48 -22.18 -0.94
C TYR A 20 6.97 -21.95 -1.20
N HIS A 21 7.47 -22.20 -2.42
CA HIS A 21 8.83 -21.82 -2.77
C HIS A 21 8.96 -20.29 -2.75
N PRO A 22 10.08 -19.72 -2.24
CA PRO A 22 10.26 -18.27 -2.13
C PRO A 22 10.00 -17.51 -3.43
N THR A 23 10.44 -18.03 -4.57
CA THR A 23 10.13 -17.49 -5.91
C THR A 23 8.62 -17.32 -6.15
N MET A 24 7.84 -18.37 -5.89
CA MET A 24 6.40 -18.37 -6.18
C MET A 24 5.65 -17.44 -5.24
N VAL A 25 6.04 -17.40 -3.97
CA VAL A 25 5.43 -16.49 -3.01
C VAL A 25 5.85 -15.05 -3.26
N THR A 26 7.06 -14.80 -3.76
CA THR A 26 7.49 -13.47 -4.22
C THR A 26 6.58 -12.97 -5.34
N LEU A 27 6.30 -13.80 -6.34
CA LEU A 27 5.34 -13.45 -7.40
C LEU A 27 3.92 -13.22 -6.86
N LYS A 28 3.48 -14.00 -5.86
CA LYS A 28 2.19 -13.80 -5.17
C LYS A 28 2.12 -12.44 -4.47
N ILE A 29 3.15 -12.05 -3.71
CA ILE A 29 3.15 -10.75 -3.03
C ILE A 29 3.21 -9.59 -4.03
N GLN A 30 3.95 -9.73 -5.13
CA GLN A 30 3.97 -8.73 -6.22
C GLN A 30 2.57 -8.54 -6.82
N PHE A 31 1.92 -9.65 -7.20
CA PHE A 31 0.56 -9.59 -7.75
C PHE A 31 -0.44 -9.04 -6.73
N TYR A 32 -0.40 -9.52 -5.49
CA TYR A 32 -1.27 -9.05 -4.41
C TYR A 32 -1.09 -7.55 -4.18
N PHE A 33 0.15 -7.07 -4.14
CA PHE A 33 0.49 -5.67 -3.94
C PHE A 33 -0.03 -4.79 -5.08
N SER A 34 0.19 -5.19 -6.35
CA SER A 34 -0.34 -4.46 -7.51
C SER A 34 -1.88 -4.35 -7.47
N CYS A 35 -2.57 -5.43 -7.10
CA CYS A 35 -4.03 -5.43 -7.03
C CYS A 35 -4.60 -4.60 -5.87
N ASN A 36 -3.85 -4.46 -4.76
CA ASN A 36 -4.40 -3.92 -3.51
C ASN A 36 -3.83 -2.56 -3.13
N LEU A 37 -2.52 -2.31 -3.25
CA LEU A 37 -1.92 -1.03 -2.86
C LEU A 37 -1.90 -0.01 -4.00
N GLU A 38 -1.64 -0.42 -5.23
CA GLU A 38 -1.57 0.53 -6.37
C GLU A 38 -2.95 1.10 -6.77
N HIS A 39 -4.04 0.43 -6.37
CA HIS A 39 -5.42 0.79 -6.69
C HIS A 39 -6.23 1.26 -5.48
N MET A 40 -5.60 1.83 -4.45
CA MET A 40 -6.27 2.24 -3.21
C MET A 40 -7.39 3.29 -3.41
N GLY A 41 -7.28 4.16 -4.42
CA GLY A 41 -8.36 5.10 -4.77
C GLY A 41 -9.67 4.40 -5.14
N TYR A 42 -9.58 3.25 -5.83
CA TYR A 42 -10.74 2.44 -6.21
C TYR A 42 -11.38 1.72 -5.00
N ALA A 43 -10.64 1.51 -3.92
CA ALA A 43 -11.15 0.82 -2.72
C ALA A 43 -12.28 1.61 -2.04
N ILE A 44 -12.18 2.95 -2.03
CA ILE A 44 -13.22 3.84 -1.50
C ILE A 44 -14.47 3.75 -2.38
N GLU A 45 -14.31 3.90 -3.70
CA GLU A 45 -15.41 3.84 -4.66
C GLU A 45 -16.18 2.51 -4.59
N MET A 46 -15.45 1.39 -4.52
CA MET A 46 -16.05 0.06 -4.37
C MET A 46 -16.84 -0.09 -3.06
N ASN A 47 -16.31 0.43 -1.95
CA ASN A 47 -17.04 0.34 -0.68
C ASN A 47 -18.35 1.15 -0.72
N HIS A 48 -18.30 2.37 -1.28
CA HIS A 48 -19.50 3.19 -1.47
C HIS A 48 -20.50 2.52 -2.42
N TYR A 49 -20.02 1.91 -3.50
CA TYR A 49 -20.86 1.15 -4.42
C TYR A 49 -21.53 -0.03 -3.72
N ASP A 50 -20.79 -0.83 -2.95
CA ASP A 50 -21.32 -1.98 -2.22
C ASP A 50 -22.36 -1.57 -1.17
N LEU A 51 -22.16 -0.45 -0.47
CA LEU A 51 -23.14 0.09 0.46
C LEU A 51 -24.43 0.51 -0.27
N ARG A 52 -24.31 1.27 -1.37
CA ARG A 52 -25.48 1.68 -2.18
C ARG A 52 -26.21 0.48 -2.76
N LYS A 53 -25.47 -0.55 -3.19
CA LYS A 53 -26.04 -1.81 -3.68
C LYS A 53 -26.81 -2.55 -2.59
N LYS A 54 -26.29 -2.62 -1.36
CA LYS A 54 -27.00 -3.22 -0.22
C LYS A 54 -28.30 -2.47 0.12
N LEU A 55 -28.34 -1.16 -0.10
CA LEU A 55 -29.50 -0.31 0.17
C LEU A 55 -30.42 -0.11 -1.05
N SER A 56 -30.14 -0.76 -2.19
CA SER A 56 -30.90 -0.53 -3.43
C SER A 56 -32.37 -0.90 -3.27
N LYS A 57 -32.66 -2.00 -2.57
CA LYS A 57 -34.03 -2.47 -2.37
C LYS A 57 -34.85 -1.50 -1.52
N LEU A 58 -34.26 -0.96 -0.45
CA LEU A 58 -34.91 0.05 0.38
C LEU A 58 -35.17 1.34 -0.40
N LYS A 59 -34.22 1.75 -1.26
CA LYS A 59 -34.39 2.90 -2.15
C LYS A 59 -35.52 2.68 -3.16
N GLU A 60 -35.58 1.51 -3.80
CA GLU A 60 -36.68 1.15 -4.71
C GLU A 60 -38.04 1.21 -3.99
N ASP A 61 -38.11 0.70 -2.77
CA ASP A 61 -39.33 0.70 -1.97
C ASP A 61 -39.78 2.10 -1.51
N ILE A 62 -38.87 3.09 -1.50
CA ILE A 62 -39.20 4.52 -1.34
C ILE A 62 -39.74 5.07 -2.66
N PHE A 63 -39.14 4.71 -3.79
CA PHE A 63 -39.47 5.28 -5.10
C PHE A 63 -40.78 4.75 -5.70
N ILE A 64 -41.19 3.53 -5.33
CA ILE A 64 -42.45 2.91 -5.77
C ILE A 64 -43.68 3.75 -5.33
N ILE A 65 -43.58 4.48 -4.23
CA ILE A 65 -44.67 5.30 -3.71
C ILE A 65 -44.81 6.55 -4.58
N ASN A 66 -45.91 6.63 -5.34
CA ASN A 66 -46.18 7.71 -6.30
C ASN A 66 -47.26 8.69 -5.84
N THR A 67 -48.05 8.31 -4.84
CA THR A 67 -49.10 9.11 -4.22
C THR A 67 -49.24 8.70 -2.76
N ILE A 68 -49.56 9.65 -1.88
CA ILE A 68 -49.81 9.39 -0.46
C ILE A 68 -51.31 9.60 -0.21
N GLN A 69 -52.03 8.53 0.15
CA GLN A 69 -53.48 8.55 0.32
C GLN A 69 -53.92 8.91 1.73
N ASP A 70 -53.16 8.46 2.72
CA ASP A 70 -53.47 8.65 4.13
C ASP A 70 -52.22 8.88 4.99
N LYS A 71 -52.47 9.17 6.27
CA LYS A 71 -51.41 9.42 7.25
C LYS A 71 -50.55 8.18 7.53
N GLU A 72 -51.10 6.98 7.42
CA GLU A 72 -50.38 5.73 7.64
C GLU A 72 -49.34 5.48 6.53
N GLU A 73 -49.69 5.72 5.28
CA GLU A 73 -48.77 5.68 4.14
C GLU A 73 -47.65 6.71 4.27
N MET A 74 -48.00 7.92 4.72
CA MET A 74 -47.04 9.00 4.98
C MET A 74 -46.02 8.59 6.05
N ASP A 75 -46.48 8.06 7.18
CA ASP A 75 -45.63 7.59 8.28
C ASP A 75 -44.74 6.41 7.84
N LYS A 76 -45.25 5.50 7.00
CA LYS A 76 -44.47 4.40 6.40
C LYS A 76 -43.37 4.92 5.47
N LEU A 77 -43.66 5.91 4.63
CA LEU A 77 -42.68 6.53 3.73
C LEU A 77 -41.59 7.24 4.52
N LEU A 78 -41.97 8.08 5.50
CA LEU A 78 -41.02 8.75 6.39
C LEU A 78 -40.12 7.75 7.11
N LYS A 79 -40.69 6.66 7.64
CA LYS A 79 -39.92 5.60 8.29
C LYS A 79 -38.88 5.00 7.34
N LYS A 80 -39.24 4.70 6.08
CA LYS A 80 -38.29 4.18 5.09
C LYS A 80 -37.18 5.18 4.77
N ILE A 81 -37.51 6.46 4.60
CA ILE A 81 -36.52 7.53 4.33
C ILE A 81 -35.56 7.68 5.53
N VAL A 82 -36.08 7.69 6.76
CA VAL A 82 -35.26 7.73 7.98
C VAL A 82 -34.31 6.54 8.07
N TYR A 83 -34.80 5.32 7.80
CA TYR A 83 -33.96 4.13 7.75
C TYR A 83 -32.87 4.25 6.68
N TYR A 84 -33.23 4.71 5.49
CA TYR A 84 -32.29 4.90 4.39
C TYR A 84 -31.19 5.90 4.78
N ILE A 85 -31.56 7.12 5.19
CA ILE A 85 -30.63 8.19 5.60
C ILE A 85 -29.68 7.71 6.69
N THR A 86 -30.21 7.03 7.73
CA THR A 86 -29.40 6.54 8.84
C THR A 86 -28.35 5.53 8.37
N LEU A 87 -28.74 4.59 7.51
CA LEU A 87 -27.85 3.53 7.02
C LEU A 87 -26.83 4.04 6.00
N ILE A 88 -27.24 4.92 5.06
CA ILE A 88 -26.31 5.42 4.02
C ILE A 88 -25.28 6.39 4.59
N SER A 89 -25.63 7.20 5.60
CA SER A 89 -24.69 8.13 6.27
C SER A 89 -23.78 7.44 7.29
N GLY A 90 -24.13 6.22 7.72
CA GLY A 90 -23.40 5.49 8.76
C GLY A 90 -23.43 6.17 10.13
N LEU A 91 -24.46 6.99 10.41
CA LEU A 91 -24.60 7.75 11.66
C LEU A 91 -25.47 7.05 12.71
N GLY A 92 -25.41 5.73 12.79
CA GLY A 92 -26.08 4.94 13.85
C GLY A 92 -26.95 3.81 13.30
N ASP A 93 -27.79 3.26 14.18
CA ASP A 93 -28.70 2.15 13.88
C ASP A 93 -30.16 2.65 13.93
N PRO A 94 -30.92 2.60 12.82
CA PRO A 94 -32.30 3.07 12.80
C PRO A 94 -33.28 2.21 13.61
N THR A 95 -32.87 1.05 14.12
CA THR A 95 -33.68 0.23 15.04
C THR A 95 -33.63 0.74 16.48
N ASN A 96 -32.67 1.61 16.82
CA ASN A 96 -32.63 2.30 18.09
C ASN A 96 -33.60 3.49 18.06
N ASN A 97 -34.59 3.48 18.97
CA ASN A 97 -35.65 4.51 19.03
C ASN A 97 -35.11 5.95 19.09
N LYS A 98 -34.07 6.20 19.89
CA LYS A 98 -33.49 7.55 20.00
C LYS A 98 -32.84 8.00 18.69
N VAL A 99 -32.10 7.11 18.03
CA VAL A 99 -31.48 7.38 16.73
C VAL A 99 -32.57 7.67 15.70
N PHE A 100 -33.61 6.84 15.67
CA PHE A 100 -34.75 7.02 14.78
C PHE A 100 -35.44 8.36 15.00
N GLU A 101 -35.73 8.72 16.26
CA GLU A 101 -36.35 9.99 16.62
C GLU A 101 -35.49 11.19 16.21
N GLU A 102 -34.18 11.19 16.52
CA GLU A 102 -33.26 12.26 16.12
C GLU A 102 -33.25 12.48 14.60
N VAL A 103 -33.18 11.41 13.82
CA VAL A 103 -33.17 11.47 12.35
C VAL A 103 -34.52 11.94 11.83
N LEU A 104 -35.63 11.47 12.41
CA LEU A 104 -36.99 11.89 12.05
C LEU A 104 -37.21 13.37 12.35
N PHE A 105 -36.77 13.87 13.50
CA PHE A 105 -36.87 15.30 13.86
C PHE A 105 -36.02 16.16 12.92
N ALA A 106 -34.80 15.73 12.60
CA ALA A 106 -33.95 16.44 11.64
C ALA A 106 -34.58 16.45 10.24
N LEU A 107 -35.14 15.33 9.78
CA LEU A 107 -35.84 15.26 8.49
C LEU A 107 -37.07 16.18 8.47
N LYS A 108 -37.91 16.16 9.50
CA LYS A 108 -39.09 17.03 9.61
C LYS A 108 -38.74 18.51 9.75
N SER A 109 -37.51 18.85 10.12
CA SER A 109 -37.04 20.24 10.14
C SER A 109 -36.73 20.81 8.75
N ILE A 110 -36.61 19.93 7.74
CA ILE A 110 -36.26 20.30 6.36
C ILE A 110 -37.30 19.84 5.33
N LEU A 111 -38.29 19.08 5.76
CA LEU A 111 -39.31 18.47 4.91
C LEU A 111 -40.65 18.43 5.65
N ASP A 112 -41.62 19.21 5.18
CA ASP A 112 -42.99 19.17 5.69
C ASP A 112 -43.88 18.11 5.00
N ASP A 113 -45.12 17.95 5.52
CA ASP A 113 -46.06 16.94 5.01
C ASP A 113 -46.49 17.22 3.55
N GLU A 114 -46.50 18.47 3.09
CA GLU A 114 -46.85 18.83 1.71
C GLU A 114 -45.67 18.61 0.75
N GLU A 115 -44.46 18.99 1.16
CA GLU A 115 -43.23 18.73 0.42
C GLU A 115 -42.95 17.23 0.28
N LEU A 116 -43.30 16.43 1.29
CA LEU A 116 -43.22 14.97 1.21
C LEU A 116 -44.22 14.37 0.21
N LYS A 117 -45.43 14.92 0.12
CA LYS A 117 -46.41 14.52 -0.92
C LYS A 117 -45.90 14.90 -2.30
N GLU A 118 -45.34 16.10 -2.46
CA GLU A 118 -44.72 16.52 -3.71
C GLU A 118 -43.60 15.56 -4.11
N PHE A 119 -42.66 15.28 -3.20
CA PHE A 119 -41.58 14.33 -3.40
C PHE A 119 -42.08 12.98 -3.95
N ALA A 120 -43.16 12.43 -3.38
CA ALA A 120 -43.73 11.17 -3.81
C ALA A 120 -44.21 11.19 -5.28
N THR A 121 -44.67 12.33 -5.79
CA THR A 121 -45.19 12.46 -7.17
C THR A 121 -44.11 12.74 -8.22
N THR A 122 -42.89 13.13 -7.81
CA THR A 122 -41.81 13.48 -8.73
C THR A 122 -41.21 12.27 -9.46
N SER A 123 -40.42 12.54 -10.50
CA SER A 123 -39.70 11.50 -11.25
C SER A 123 -38.66 10.78 -10.36
N ASN A 124 -38.31 9.53 -10.69
CA ASN A 124 -37.28 8.78 -9.97
C ASN A 124 -35.91 9.49 -9.96
N SER A 125 -35.58 10.26 -11.00
CA SER A 125 -34.35 11.06 -11.03
C SER A 125 -34.40 12.19 -10.00
N THR A 126 -35.55 12.86 -9.88
CA THR A 126 -35.77 13.92 -8.89
C THR A 126 -35.77 13.35 -7.48
N LYS A 127 -36.48 12.24 -7.25
CA LYS A 127 -36.47 11.52 -5.96
C LYS A 127 -35.05 11.14 -5.52
N GLN A 128 -34.19 10.74 -6.46
CA GLN A 128 -32.79 10.46 -6.16
C GLN A 128 -32.03 11.69 -5.68
N ALA A 129 -32.12 12.79 -6.42
CA ALA A 129 -31.45 14.03 -6.04
C ALA A 129 -31.95 14.56 -4.68
N SER A 130 -33.26 14.52 -4.45
CA SER A 130 -33.85 14.90 -3.17
C SER A 130 -33.40 13.99 -2.02
N LEU A 131 -33.37 12.67 -2.22
CA LEU A 131 -32.93 11.72 -1.18
C LEU A 131 -31.45 11.89 -0.83
N GLU A 132 -30.60 12.21 -1.81
CA GLU A 132 -29.19 12.56 -1.58
C GLU A 132 -29.06 13.87 -0.80
N HIS A 133 -29.85 14.89 -1.14
CA HIS A 133 -29.89 16.15 -0.41
C HIS A 133 -30.36 15.96 1.04
N PHE A 134 -31.48 15.26 1.27
CA PHE A 134 -31.98 14.94 2.61
C PHE A 134 -30.92 14.21 3.43
N THR A 135 -30.22 13.26 2.81
CA THR A 135 -29.15 12.51 3.47
C THR A 135 -28.05 13.45 3.98
N ARG A 136 -27.52 14.33 3.12
CA ARG A 136 -26.42 15.23 3.50
C ARG A 136 -26.84 16.25 4.55
N VAL A 137 -28.01 16.89 4.38
CA VAL A 137 -28.48 17.90 5.33
C VAL A 137 -28.80 17.28 6.69
N VAL A 138 -29.54 16.17 6.72
CA VAL A 138 -29.88 15.48 7.98
C VAL A 138 -28.63 14.96 8.69
N ALA A 139 -27.67 14.40 7.96
CA ALA A 139 -26.39 13.97 8.52
C ALA A 139 -25.63 15.14 9.16
N GLY A 140 -25.53 16.28 8.46
CA GLY A 140 -24.91 17.49 9.01
C GLY A 140 -25.61 18.03 10.26
N ILE A 141 -26.94 18.07 10.28
CA ILE A 141 -27.72 18.48 11.46
C ILE A 141 -27.41 17.56 12.64
N ARG A 142 -27.37 16.24 12.44
CA ARG A 142 -27.08 15.29 13.52
C ARG A 142 -25.67 15.42 14.06
N LEU A 143 -24.68 15.64 13.20
CA LEU A 143 -23.30 15.91 13.60
C LEU A 143 -23.19 17.21 14.43
N PHE A 144 -23.89 18.26 14.02
CA PHE A 144 -23.91 19.52 14.76
C PHE A 144 -24.67 19.41 16.10
N ASN A 145 -25.78 18.68 16.14
CA ASN A 145 -26.51 18.43 17.38
C ASN A 145 -25.68 17.63 18.38
N LYS A 146 -24.85 16.69 17.89
CA LYS A 146 -23.84 16.01 18.70
C LYS A 146 -22.81 16.97 19.28
N TYR A 147 -22.27 17.87 18.46
CA TYR A 147 -21.32 18.89 18.92
C TYR A 147 -21.91 19.81 20.00
N CYS A 148 -23.21 20.09 19.94
CA CYS A 148 -23.90 20.92 20.94
C CYS A 148 -24.34 20.13 22.19
N ASP A 149 -23.98 18.85 22.33
CA ASP A 149 -24.47 17.94 23.38
C ASP A 149 -26.02 17.85 23.46
N LYS A 150 -26.70 18.01 22.32
CA LYS A 150 -28.17 17.97 22.19
C LYS A 150 -28.70 16.73 21.47
N GLY A 151 -27.81 15.81 21.08
CA GLY A 151 -28.15 14.58 20.38
C GLY A 151 -26.89 13.84 19.96
N GLY A 152 -26.99 13.04 18.90
CA GLY A 152 -25.86 12.26 18.37
C GLY A 152 -25.77 10.85 18.93
N GLU A 153 -26.89 10.33 19.45
CA GLU A 153 -27.00 8.94 19.85
C GLU A 153 -26.57 8.01 18.69
N GLY A 154 -25.82 6.97 19.00
CA GLY A 154 -25.30 6.01 18.01
C GLY A 154 -24.21 6.53 17.06
N ILE A 155 -23.86 7.83 17.08
CA ILE A 155 -22.75 8.33 16.25
C ILE A 155 -21.42 7.96 16.91
N ALA A 156 -20.62 7.13 16.25
CA ALA A 156 -19.31 6.73 16.74
C ALA A 156 -18.36 7.93 16.93
N ASN A 157 -17.44 7.82 17.90
CA ASN A 157 -16.34 8.78 18.04
C ASN A 157 -15.21 8.44 17.05
N LEU A 158 -15.50 8.62 15.76
CA LEU A 158 -14.54 8.39 14.68
C LEU A 158 -13.20 9.13 14.87
N PRO A 159 -13.15 10.40 15.34
CA PRO A 159 -11.88 11.08 15.60
C PRO A 159 -10.95 10.28 16.51
N ASN A 160 -11.47 9.78 17.64
CA ASN A 160 -10.67 8.99 18.58
C ASN A 160 -10.37 7.58 18.05
N LEU A 161 -11.31 6.95 17.34
CA LEU A 161 -11.10 5.62 16.76
C LEU A 161 -10.01 5.63 15.69
N ILE A 162 -10.00 6.64 14.81
CA ILE A 162 -8.97 6.79 13.76
C ILE A 162 -7.61 7.02 14.38
N ARG A 163 -7.47 7.96 15.33
CA ARG A 163 -6.19 8.20 16.02
C ARG A 163 -5.64 6.93 16.65
N LYS A 164 -6.49 6.13 17.31
CA LYS A 164 -6.10 4.83 17.88
C LYS A 164 -5.72 3.82 16.80
N ALA A 165 -6.52 3.70 15.74
CA ALA A 165 -6.29 2.76 14.66
C ALA A 165 -4.99 3.04 13.91
N VAL A 166 -4.72 4.31 13.56
CA VAL A 166 -3.45 4.75 12.95
C VAL A 166 -2.26 4.31 13.81
N ASN A 167 -2.30 4.61 15.11
CA ASN A 167 -1.21 4.26 16.02
C ASN A 167 -0.98 2.75 16.09
N ILE A 168 -2.04 1.95 16.23
CA ILE A 168 -1.95 0.48 16.31
C ILE A 168 -1.40 -0.12 15.02
N ILE A 169 -1.92 0.32 13.86
CA ILE A 169 -1.52 -0.21 12.56
C ILE A 169 -0.08 0.21 12.23
N ARG A 170 0.30 1.46 12.53
CA ARG A 170 1.67 1.95 12.34
C ARG A 170 2.66 1.16 13.21
N GLN A 171 2.39 1.02 14.51
CA GLN A 171 3.26 0.24 15.41
C GLN A 171 3.40 -1.21 14.95
N ARG A 172 2.32 -1.85 14.49
CA ARG A 172 2.40 -3.19 13.92
C ARG A 172 3.29 -3.21 12.67
N ALA A 173 3.10 -2.25 11.76
CA ALA A 173 3.90 -2.18 10.54
C ALA A 173 5.39 -1.96 10.83
N GLU A 174 5.73 -1.08 11.77
CA GLU A 174 7.10 -0.81 12.22
C GLU A 174 7.74 -2.05 12.87
N MET A 175 7.03 -2.73 13.77
CA MET A 175 7.51 -3.98 14.37
C MET A 175 7.74 -5.08 13.33
N THR A 176 6.82 -5.23 12.37
CA THR A 176 6.97 -6.17 11.27
C THR A 176 8.16 -5.79 10.38
N LEU A 177 8.38 -4.50 10.09
CA LEU A 177 9.54 -4.04 9.33
C LEU A 177 10.86 -4.37 10.05
N LEU A 178 10.95 -4.17 11.37
CA LEU A 178 12.13 -4.53 12.15
C LEU A 178 12.47 -6.02 12.02
N LEU A 179 11.48 -6.90 12.18
CA LEU A 179 11.67 -8.35 12.00
C LEU A 179 12.10 -8.70 10.58
N VAL A 180 11.51 -8.07 9.58
CA VAL A 180 11.89 -8.28 8.17
C VAL A 180 13.32 -7.82 7.93
N MET A 181 13.73 -6.67 8.46
CA MET A 181 15.11 -6.16 8.34
C MET A 181 16.12 -7.11 9.01
N GLU A 182 15.82 -7.66 10.18
CA GLU A 182 16.67 -8.67 10.82
C GLU A 182 16.87 -9.90 9.92
N ARG A 183 15.79 -10.39 9.27
CA ARG A 183 15.87 -11.50 8.32
C ARG A 183 16.68 -11.14 7.09
N VAL A 184 16.50 -9.95 6.54
CA VAL A 184 17.28 -9.43 5.42
C VAL A 184 18.77 -9.38 5.77
N ASN A 185 19.14 -8.83 6.93
CA ASN A 185 20.52 -8.70 7.37
C ASN A 185 21.19 -10.07 7.55
N LEU A 186 20.46 -11.02 8.16
CA LEU A 186 20.93 -12.39 8.35
C LEU A 186 21.14 -13.09 7.01
N LEU A 187 20.13 -13.10 6.13
CA LEU A 187 20.20 -13.74 4.83
C LEU A 187 21.28 -13.13 3.94
N THR A 188 21.42 -11.80 3.93
CA THR A 188 22.49 -11.12 3.20
C THR A 188 23.86 -11.57 3.72
N THR A 189 24.02 -11.72 5.03
CA THR A 189 25.29 -12.21 5.62
C THR A 189 25.61 -13.64 5.22
N ILE A 190 24.63 -14.54 5.32
CA ILE A 190 24.80 -15.96 4.99
C ILE A 190 25.13 -16.11 3.50
N VAL A 191 24.32 -15.49 2.64
CA VAL A 191 24.47 -15.58 1.20
C VAL A 191 25.84 -15.03 0.81
N ASP A 192 26.24 -13.85 1.28
CA ASP A 192 27.54 -13.27 0.92
C ASP A 192 28.74 -14.12 1.39
N LYS A 193 28.66 -14.75 2.57
CA LYS A 193 29.71 -15.65 3.09
C LYS A 193 29.86 -16.95 2.32
N CYS A 194 28.81 -17.42 1.63
CA CYS A 194 28.87 -18.60 0.78
C CYS A 194 29.65 -18.37 -0.53
N TYR A 195 30.13 -17.15 -0.75
CA TYR A 195 30.78 -16.74 -1.98
C TYR A 195 32.16 -16.15 -1.69
N THR A 196 33.18 -16.68 -2.38
CA THR A 196 34.55 -16.15 -2.30
C THR A 196 35.01 -15.68 -3.67
N ILE A 197 35.64 -14.51 -3.72
CA ILE A 197 36.22 -13.97 -4.95
C ILE A 197 37.55 -14.70 -5.21
N LYS A 198 37.70 -15.32 -6.37
CA LYS A 198 38.95 -15.95 -6.81
C LYS A 198 39.43 -15.38 -8.13
N THR A 199 40.74 -15.27 -8.26
CA THR A 199 41.39 -14.87 -9.52
C THR A 199 41.58 -16.08 -10.42
N THR A 200 41.07 -15.99 -11.64
CA THR A 200 41.28 -16.99 -12.70
C THR A 200 42.02 -16.37 -13.89
N SER A 201 42.45 -17.19 -14.85
CA SER A 201 43.08 -16.72 -16.09
C SER A 201 42.14 -15.86 -16.97
N LYS A 202 40.83 -15.86 -16.71
CA LYS A 202 39.82 -15.09 -17.44
C LYS A 202 39.33 -13.84 -16.67
N GLY A 203 39.81 -13.59 -15.46
CA GLY A 203 39.35 -12.49 -14.59
C GLY A 203 39.01 -12.97 -13.17
N LEU A 204 38.44 -12.07 -12.35
CA LEU A 204 37.87 -12.45 -11.05
C LEU A 204 36.51 -13.12 -11.26
N HIS A 205 36.28 -14.22 -10.56
CA HIS A 205 35.02 -14.96 -10.56
C HIS A 205 34.61 -15.27 -9.11
N VAL A 206 33.32 -15.50 -8.88
CA VAL A 206 32.82 -15.91 -7.58
C VAL A 206 32.67 -17.42 -7.49
N ASP A 207 33.43 -18.06 -6.60
CA ASP A 207 33.26 -19.47 -6.28
C ASP A 207 32.33 -19.65 -5.08
N ILE A 208 31.43 -20.64 -5.17
CA ILE A 208 30.62 -21.09 -4.04
C ILE A 208 31.52 -21.88 -3.10
N VAL A 209 31.69 -21.37 -1.89
CA VAL A 209 32.38 -22.04 -0.79
C VAL A 209 31.43 -22.04 0.39
N LEU A 210 30.77 -23.17 0.62
CA LEU A 210 29.87 -23.32 1.77
C LEU A 210 30.69 -23.25 3.06
N PRO A 211 30.33 -22.38 4.01
CA PRO A 211 30.90 -22.38 5.35
C PRO A 211 30.81 -23.79 5.96
N LYS A 212 31.79 -24.16 6.81
CA LYS A 212 31.82 -25.48 7.45
C LYS A 212 30.62 -25.72 8.37
N GLU A 213 30.00 -24.62 8.78
CA GLU A 213 28.86 -24.53 9.66
C GLU A 213 27.53 -24.82 8.95
N CYS A 214 27.51 -24.87 7.61
CA CYS A 214 26.33 -25.20 6.81
C CYS A 214 26.06 -26.71 6.82
N LEU A 215 24.80 -27.08 7.01
CA LEU A 215 24.38 -28.47 7.03
C LEU A 215 24.26 -29.07 5.61
N PRO A 216 24.29 -30.41 5.45
CA PRO A 216 24.35 -31.06 4.13
C PRO A 216 23.18 -30.76 3.18
N ASN A 217 22.03 -30.36 3.73
CA ASN A 217 20.82 -29.97 3.00
C ASN A 217 20.76 -28.46 2.67
N PHE A 218 21.81 -27.70 2.97
CA PHE A 218 21.87 -26.27 2.70
C PHE A 218 21.79 -25.97 1.20
N SER A 219 20.85 -25.11 0.80
CA SER A 219 20.67 -24.69 -0.59
C SER A 219 20.89 -23.19 -0.73
N ILE A 220 22.05 -22.80 -1.28
CA ILE A 220 22.37 -21.39 -1.53
C ILE A 220 21.37 -20.71 -2.47
N ASN A 221 20.84 -21.45 -3.45
CA ASN A 221 19.83 -20.94 -4.38
C ASN A 221 18.53 -20.61 -3.63
N TYR A 222 18.10 -21.49 -2.73
CA TYR A 222 16.93 -21.25 -1.90
C TYR A 222 17.13 -20.03 -0.98
N MET A 223 18.31 -19.92 -0.34
CA MET A 223 18.64 -18.77 0.51
C MET A 223 18.67 -17.45 -0.27
N THR A 224 19.14 -17.49 -1.52
CA THR A 224 19.15 -16.34 -2.43
C THR A 224 17.73 -15.94 -2.83
N ASP A 225 16.87 -16.91 -3.17
CA ASP A 225 15.46 -16.63 -3.49
C ASP A 225 14.67 -16.13 -2.26
N LEU A 226 15.01 -16.62 -1.07
CA LEU A 226 14.45 -16.14 0.19
C LEU A 226 14.92 -14.71 0.52
N LEU A 227 16.18 -14.37 0.25
CA LEU A 227 16.68 -13.00 0.34
C LEU A 227 15.91 -12.07 -0.61
N ILE A 228 15.69 -12.50 -1.86
CA ILE A 228 14.89 -11.74 -2.83
C ILE A 228 13.47 -11.49 -2.30
N PHE A 229 12.82 -12.50 -1.74
CA PHE A 229 11.51 -12.36 -1.11
C PHE A 229 11.52 -11.30 0.00
N PHE A 230 12.44 -11.41 0.96
CA PHE A 230 12.47 -10.51 2.11
C PHE A 230 12.86 -9.08 1.76
N ARG A 231 13.74 -8.86 0.76
CA ARG A 231 14.05 -7.53 0.24
C ARG A 231 12.83 -6.84 -0.35
N GLN A 232 12.00 -7.59 -1.08
CA GLN A 232 10.74 -7.07 -1.62
C GLN A 232 9.72 -6.80 -0.52
N TYR A 233 9.62 -7.71 0.45
CA TYR A 233 8.75 -7.51 1.60
C TYR A 233 9.16 -6.27 2.41
N GLU A 234 10.45 -6.04 2.61
CA GLU A 234 10.98 -4.85 3.27
C GLU A 234 10.53 -3.56 2.56
N LEU A 235 10.71 -3.48 1.24
CA LEU A 235 10.28 -2.30 0.47
C LEU A 235 8.77 -2.06 0.55
N ILE A 236 7.98 -3.14 0.45
CA ILE A 236 6.53 -3.06 0.57
C ILE A 236 6.14 -2.51 1.95
N MET A 237 6.76 -3.01 3.03
CA MET A 237 6.49 -2.54 4.38
C MET A 237 6.86 -1.07 4.60
N ARG A 238 8.00 -0.62 4.06
CA ARG A 238 8.40 0.81 4.10
C ARG A 238 7.36 1.69 3.42
N LYS A 239 6.93 1.31 2.21
CA LYS A 239 5.88 2.04 1.48
C LYS A 239 4.53 2.03 2.23
N LEU A 240 4.16 0.93 2.89
CA LEU A 240 2.94 0.89 3.71
C LEU A 240 3.01 1.86 4.89
N ILE A 241 4.16 1.98 5.55
CA ILE A 241 4.37 2.93 6.66
C ILE A 241 4.22 4.38 6.15
N GLU A 242 4.83 4.71 5.01
CA GLU A 242 4.69 6.02 4.38
C GLU A 242 3.21 6.35 4.08
N GLU A 243 2.46 5.43 3.48
CA GLU A 243 1.04 5.61 3.18
C GLU A 243 0.17 5.74 4.44
N ILE A 244 0.49 5.02 5.53
CA ILE A 244 -0.19 5.17 6.83
C ILE A 244 0.05 6.57 7.40
N GLU A 245 1.25 7.14 7.24
CA GLU A 245 1.55 8.50 7.70
C GLU A 245 0.83 9.56 6.86
N VAL A 246 0.66 9.33 5.55
CA VAL A 246 -0.20 10.17 4.70
C VAL A 246 -1.65 10.15 5.20
N ILE A 247 -2.19 8.98 5.58
CA ILE A 247 -3.54 8.89 6.16
C ILE A 247 -3.62 9.60 7.51
N SER A 248 -2.61 9.48 8.36
CA SER A 248 -2.51 10.19 9.63
C SER A 248 -2.64 11.70 9.42
N THR A 249 -1.79 12.25 8.56
CA THR A 249 -1.77 13.68 8.21
C THR A 249 -3.10 14.13 7.60
N ARG A 250 -3.65 13.37 6.65
CA ARG A 250 -4.94 13.67 6.01
C ARG A 250 -6.08 13.63 7.02
N SER A 251 -6.09 12.66 7.93
CA SER A 251 -7.12 12.54 8.98
C SER A 251 -7.12 13.75 9.89
N GLU A 252 -5.94 14.25 10.29
CA GLU A 252 -5.82 15.47 11.10
C GLU A 252 -6.34 16.72 10.36
N PHE A 253 -6.06 16.84 9.06
CA PHE A 253 -6.57 17.92 8.24
C PHE A 253 -8.11 17.88 8.13
N VAL A 254 -8.68 16.70 7.89
CA VAL A 254 -10.14 16.52 7.82
C VAL A 254 -10.79 16.85 9.18
N LEU A 255 -10.20 16.43 10.29
CA LEU A 255 -10.70 16.75 11.63
C LEU A 255 -10.72 18.26 11.90
N LYS A 256 -9.64 18.98 11.56
CA LYS A 256 -9.60 20.45 11.66
C LYS A 256 -10.68 21.12 10.80
N SER A 257 -10.98 20.54 9.64
CA SER A 257 -12.02 21.04 8.75
C SER A 257 -13.42 20.84 9.33
N ILE A 258 -13.66 19.68 9.97
CA ILE A 258 -14.90 19.41 10.73
C ILE A 258 -15.09 20.45 11.83
N ASP A 259 -14.07 20.68 12.66
CA ASP A 259 -14.13 21.66 13.76
C ASP A 259 -14.47 23.06 13.23
N LYS A 260 -13.82 23.49 12.13
CA LYS A 260 -14.10 24.77 11.48
C LYS A 260 -15.54 24.88 10.97
N TYR A 261 -16.08 23.82 10.38
CA TYR A 261 -17.48 23.81 9.91
C TYR A 261 -18.46 23.84 11.08
N LEU A 262 -18.19 23.11 12.17
CA LEU A 262 -19.00 23.13 13.39
C LEU A 262 -19.05 24.54 14.00
N GLU A 263 -17.90 25.21 14.13
CA GLU A 263 -17.83 26.61 14.61
C GLU A 263 -18.58 27.56 13.68
N LYS A 264 -18.40 27.44 12.36
CA LYS A 264 -19.07 28.29 11.37
C LYS A 264 -20.60 28.11 11.42
N ILE A 265 -21.08 26.87 11.58
CA ILE A 265 -22.51 26.60 11.75
C ILE A 265 -22.99 27.22 13.06
N HIS A 266 -22.26 27.01 14.17
CA HIS A 266 -22.58 27.58 15.46
C HIS A 266 -22.77 29.11 15.36
N ASP A 267 -21.81 29.84 14.80
CA ASP A 267 -21.88 31.30 14.64
C ASP A 267 -23.01 31.76 13.71
N THR A 268 -23.39 30.91 12.75
CA THR A 268 -24.50 31.17 11.85
C THR A 268 -25.85 31.01 12.54
N VAL A 269 -25.97 30.08 13.50
CA VAL A 269 -27.24 29.76 14.18
C VAL A 269 -27.39 30.38 15.56
N PHE A 270 -26.29 30.76 16.20
CA PHE A 270 -26.27 31.24 17.57
C PHE A 270 -27.09 32.53 17.72
N MET A 271 -28.06 32.50 18.64
CA MET A 271 -28.91 33.64 19.01
C MET A 271 -29.70 34.27 17.84
N ARG A 272 -30.02 33.49 16.79
CA ARG A 272 -30.85 33.94 15.66
C ARG A 272 -32.23 33.28 15.70
N LEU A 273 -33.27 34.10 15.51
CA LEU A 273 -34.66 33.63 15.49
C LEU A 273 -35.07 32.98 14.17
N ALA A 274 -34.46 33.39 13.06
CA ALA A 274 -34.72 32.87 11.72
C ALA A 274 -33.47 32.97 10.86
N ILE A 275 -33.21 31.93 10.06
CA ILE A 275 -32.01 31.83 9.23
C ILE A 275 -32.44 31.34 7.84
N PRO A 276 -32.02 32.00 6.76
CA PRO A 276 -32.32 31.53 5.42
C PRO A 276 -31.74 30.14 5.17
N VAL A 277 -32.58 29.26 4.63
CA VAL A 277 -32.26 27.86 4.34
C VAL A 277 -31.03 27.75 3.42
N GLY A 278 -30.95 28.61 2.41
CA GLY A 278 -29.82 28.70 1.48
C GLY A 278 -28.49 29.18 2.08
N VAL A 279 -28.47 29.57 3.36
CA VAL A 279 -27.23 29.90 4.09
C VAL A 279 -26.78 28.74 4.96
N VAL A 280 -27.71 28.07 5.65
CA VAL A 280 -27.37 27.06 6.66
C VAL A 280 -27.29 25.64 6.10
N PHE A 281 -28.14 25.26 5.14
CA PHE A 281 -28.12 23.90 4.56
C PHE A 281 -26.81 23.58 3.86
N PRO A 282 -26.21 24.48 3.04
CA PRO A 282 -24.90 24.20 2.44
C PRO A 282 -23.81 23.91 3.48
N LEU A 283 -23.86 24.55 4.66
CA LEU A 283 -22.89 24.28 5.73
C LEU A 283 -23.07 22.87 6.32
N PHE A 284 -24.32 22.41 6.47
CA PHE A 284 -24.60 21.04 6.92
C PHE A 284 -24.18 20.00 5.87
N GLU A 285 -24.40 20.27 4.58
CA GLU A 285 -23.94 19.39 3.50
C GLU A 285 -22.41 19.27 3.51
N GLU A 286 -21.70 20.40 3.57
CA GLU A 286 -20.23 20.43 3.66
C GLU A 286 -19.69 19.68 4.89
N LEU A 287 -20.36 19.82 6.05
CA LEU A 287 -20.01 19.06 7.25
C LEU A 287 -20.21 17.55 7.06
N SER A 288 -21.33 17.14 6.44
CA SER A 288 -21.61 15.74 6.12
C SER A 288 -20.59 15.14 5.14
N ASP A 289 -20.23 15.89 4.09
CA ASP A 289 -19.26 15.44 3.10
C ASP A 289 -17.85 15.33 3.72
N THR A 290 -17.48 16.30 4.55
CA THR A 290 -16.22 16.26 5.31
C THR A 290 -16.18 15.08 6.29
N TRP A 291 -17.29 14.76 6.94
CA TRP A 291 -17.41 13.56 7.79
C TRP A 291 -17.29 12.26 6.98
N THR A 292 -17.88 12.23 5.79
CA THR A 292 -17.75 11.08 4.87
C THR A 292 -16.29 10.88 4.48
N HIS A 293 -15.54 11.95 4.21
CA HIS A 293 -14.10 11.85 3.97
C HIS A 293 -13.30 11.32 5.16
N LEU A 294 -13.77 11.55 6.39
CA LEU A 294 -13.19 10.93 7.59
C LEU A 294 -13.50 9.43 7.64
N GLN A 295 -14.73 9.02 7.31
CA GLN A 295 -15.11 7.60 7.17
C GLN A 295 -14.28 6.90 6.08
N ASP A 296 -13.97 7.59 4.97
CA ASP A 296 -13.11 7.06 3.92
C ASP A 296 -11.72 6.67 4.44
N GLN A 297 -11.17 7.43 5.39
CA GLN A 297 -9.87 7.09 6.00
C GLN A 297 -9.94 5.77 6.78
N VAL A 298 -11.07 5.45 7.41
CA VAL A 298 -11.28 4.17 8.12
C VAL A 298 -11.25 2.99 7.14
N ILE A 299 -11.82 3.15 5.95
CA ILE A 299 -11.83 2.13 4.90
C ILE A 299 -10.39 1.83 4.48
N LEU A 300 -9.60 2.88 4.24
CA LEU A 300 -8.19 2.74 3.87
C LEU A 300 -7.40 2.04 4.98
N LEU A 301 -7.49 2.48 6.24
CA LEU A 301 -6.79 1.84 7.37
C LEU A 301 -7.14 0.35 7.50
N THR A 302 -8.41 0.00 7.30
CA THR A 302 -8.84 -1.41 7.31
C THR A 302 -8.12 -2.21 6.23
N ARG A 303 -7.99 -1.65 5.02
CA ARG A 303 -7.25 -2.27 3.90
C ARG A 303 -5.76 -2.42 4.22
N PHE A 304 -5.11 -1.40 4.78
CA PHE A 304 -3.71 -1.48 5.22
C PHE A 304 -3.50 -2.61 6.23
N SER A 305 -4.37 -2.71 7.23
CA SER A 305 -4.31 -3.80 8.22
C SER A 305 -4.50 -5.19 7.60
N GLN A 306 -5.30 -5.31 6.53
CA GLN A 306 -5.48 -6.57 5.78
C GLN A 306 -4.23 -6.90 4.97
N ILE A 307 -3.65 -5.92 4.28
CA ILE A 307 -2.41 -6.09 3.51
C ILE A 307 -1.28 -6.60 4.42
N ILE A 308 -1.07 -5.96 5.58
CA ILE A 308 -0.06 -6.38 6.56
C ILE A 308 -0.30 -7.83 7.00
N SER A 309 -1.54 -8.18 7.37
CA SER A 309 -1.88 -9.54 7.78
C SER A 309 -1.63 -10.58 6.68
N ASN A 310 -1.92 -10.25 5.42
CA ASN A 310 -1.68 -11.15 4.29
C ASN A 310 -0.19 -11.30 3.98
N LEU A 311 0.60 -10.22 4.07
CA LEU A 311 2.05 -10.30 3.91
C LEU A 311 2.70 -11.14 5.00
N GLU A 312 2.28 -10.99 6.26
CA GLU A 312 2.71 -11.85 7.36
C GLU A 312 2.37 -13.33 7.09
N MET A 313 1.18 -13.61 6.56
CA MET A 313 0.78 -14.96 6.15
C MET A 313 1.68 -15.52 5.06
N TYR A 314 1.99 -14.74 4.01
CA TYR A 314 2.89 -15.16 2.93
C TYR A 314 4.31 -15.41 3.45
N ALA A 315 4.81 -14.56 4.34
CA ALA A 315 6.12 -14.75 4.97
C ALA A 315 6.21 -16.07 5.74
N ARG A 316 5.16 -16.42 6.51
CA ARG A 316 5.10 -17.71 7.23
C ARG A 316 5.06 -18.94 6.30
N GLN A 317 4.62 -18.78 5.06
CA GLN A 317 4.59 -19.89 4.09
C GLN A 317 5.99 -20.23 3.56
N VAL A 318 6.85 -19.22 3.38
CA VAL A 318 8.20 -19.40 2.83
C VAL A 318 9.27 -19.57 3.89
N TYR A 319 9.00 -19.11 5.10
CA TYR A 319 9.99 -18.99 6.15
C TYR A 319 9.50 -19.68 7.43
N ASN A 320 10.24 -20.70 7.87
CA ASN A 320 10.13 -21.27 9.20
C ASN A 320 11.49 -21.09 9.90
N GLU A 321 11.49 -20.52 11.11
CA GLU A 321 12.70 -20.31 11.92
C GLU A 321 13.44 -21.63 12.20
N GLU A 322 12.68 -22.72 12.34
CA GLU A 322 13.24 -24.06 12.51
C GLU A 322 14.08 -24.47 11.30
N ILE A 323 13.67 -24.15 10.07
CA ILE A 323 14.40 -24.52 8.85
C ILE A 323 15.77 -23.80 8.79
N LEU A 324 15.84 -22.56 9.26
CA LEU A 324 17.09 -21.80 9.27
C LEU A 324 18.03 -22.24 10.40
N GLY A 325 17.48 -22.56 11.56
CA GLY A 325 18.22 -23.23 12.65
C GLY A 325 18.68 -24.65 12.28
N GLU A 326 17.90 -25.35 11.46
CA GLU A 326 18.23 -26.66 10.88
C GLU A 326 19.17 -26.58 9.67
N GLN A 327 19.52 -25.39 9.20
CA GLN A 327 20.46 -25.20 8.09
C GLN A 327 21.81 -24.62 8.54
N LEU A 328 21.88 -24.08 9.76
CA LEU A 328 23.06 -23.39 10.30
C LEU A 328 23.35 -23.89 11.73
N SER A 329 24.60 -24.29 11.97
CA SER A 329 25.02 -24.83 13.27
C SER A 329 25.40 -23.78 14.34
N MET A 330 25.34 -22.47 14.04
CA MET A 330 25.80 -21.37 14.92
C MET A 330 25.04 -20.05 14.72
N ASP A 331 25.06 -19.18 15.74
CA ASP A 331 24.63 -17.78 15.67
C ASP A 331 25.58 -16.96 14.78
N TYR A 332 25.11 -16.59 13.60
CA TYR A 332 25.81 -15.63 12.74
C TYR A 332 25.57 -14.21 13.27
N TYR A 333 26.65 -13.47 13.54
CA TYR A 333 26.53 -12.01 13.67
C TYR A 333 26.14 -11.43 12.31
N ALA A 334 24.89 -10.97 12.21
CA ALA A 334 24.31 -10.43 10.99
C ALA A 334 24.68 -8.96 10.85
N LEU A 335 25.39 -8.61 9.77
CA LEU A 335 25.66 -7.22 9.45
C LEU A 335 24.43 -6.58 8.82
N THR A 336 24.04 -5.42 9.36
CA THR A 336 23.10 -4.49 8.74
C THR A 336 23.69 -3.93 7.45
N ASP A 337 22.83 -3.47 6.54
CA ASP A 337 23.31 -2.79 5.33
C ASP A 337 24.15 -1.55 5.68
N ALA A 338 23.76 -0.77 6.69
CA ALA A 338 24.54 0.38 7.15
C ALA A 338 25.97 -0.02 7.54
N GLU A 339 26.12 -1.08 8.35
CA GLU A 339 27.45 -1.61 8.72
C GLU A 339 28.24 -2.11 7.50
N ARG A 340 27.59 -2.75 6.51
CA ARG A 340 28.27 -3.16 5.26
C ARG A 340 28.81 -1.97 4.48
N LEU A 341 28.03 -0.89 4.43
CA LEU A 341 28.44 0.36 3.78
C LEU A 341 29.60 1.01 4.55
N GLU A 342 29.54 1.05 5.89
CA GLU A 342 30.63 1.60 6.71
C GLU A 342 31.96 0.84 6.50
N LEU A 343 31.91 -0.49 6.42
CA LEU A 343 33.09 -1.33 6.19
C LEU A 343 33.83 -1.03 4.87
N THR A 344 33.13 -0.46 3.89
CA THR A 344 33.70 -0.19 2.56
C THR A 344 33.84 1.30 2.26
N ALA A 345 33.40 2.18 3.17
CA ALA A 345 33.34 3.63 2.95
C ALA A 345 34.70 4.30 2.73
N HIS A 346 35.79 3.68 3.20
CA HIS A 346 37.17 4.17 3.03
C HIS A 346 37.80 3.77 1.68
N ASN A 347 37.15 2.89 0.92
CA ASN A 347 37.63 2.47 -0.38
C ASN A 347 37.21 3.47 -1.47
N THR A 348 37.90 3.45 -2.60
CA THR A 348 37.54 4.26 -3.77
C THR A 348 37.60 3.39 -5.01
N ILE A 349 36.54 3.43 -5.83
CA ILE A 349 36.53 2.74 -7.11
C ILE A 349 37.19 3.62 -8.17
N ASP A 350 37.74 2.96 -9.20
CA ASP A 350 38.29 3.61 -10.38
C ASP A 350 37.95 2.79 -11.62
N SER A 351 38.03 3.40 -12.79
CA SER A 351 37.76 2.77 -14.08
C SER A 351 38.82 3.12 -15.11
N ASN A 352 39.45 2.08 -15.66
CA ASN A 352 40.31 2.20 -16.85
C ASN A 352 39.51 2.10 -18.16
N ASN A 353 38.19 1.95 -18.11
CA ASN A 353 37.34 1.89 -19.30
C ASN A 353 36.94 3.31 -19.74
N PRO A 354 37.24 3.73 -20.98
CA PRO A 354 36.96 5.08 -21.47
C PRO A 354 35.46 5.40 -21.55
N ASN A 355 34.59 4.39 -21.57
CA ASN A 355 33.14 4.55 -21.62
C ASN A 355 32.49 4.65 -20.23
N VAL A 356 33.27 4.52 -19.16
CA VAL A 356 32.79 4.56 -17.78
C VAL A 356 33.46 5.71 -17.04
N SER A 357 32.65 6.65 -16.58
CA SER A 357 33.12 7.78 -15.75
C SER A 357 32.80 7.51 -14.29
N VAL A 358 33.76 7.68 -13.38
CA VAL A 358 33.53 7.54 -11.94
C VAL A 358 33.37 8.92 -11.31
N TYR A 359 32.30 9.08 -10.52
CA TYR A 359 32.01 10.31 -9.79
C TYR A 359 32.03 10.05 -8.29
N SER A 360 32.60 10.98 -7.52
CA SER A 360 32.40 11.01 -6.06
C SER A 360 30.95 11.34 -5.75
N ILE A 361 30.44 10.80 -4.65
CA ILE A 361 29.07 11.06 -4.18
C ILE A 361 28.79 12.55 -3.96
N GLU A 362 29.82 13.31 -3.58
CA GLU A 362 29.77 14.76 -3.36
C GLU A 362 29.58 15.57 -4.66
N SER A 363 29.82 14.93 -5.81
CA SER A 363 29.64 15.57 -7.13
C SER A 363 28.16 15.74 -7.49
N PHE A 364 27.25 15.07 -6.78
CA PHE A 364 25.82 15.14 -7.01
C PHE A 364 25.17 16.19 -6.10
N LYS A 365 24.35 17.08 -6.67
CA LYS A 365 23.69 18.18 -5.92
C LYS A 365 22.75 17.70 -4.81
N SER A 366 22.16 16.53 -4.99
CA SER A 366 21.31 15.84 -4.03
C SER A 366 21.45 14.36 -4.29
N PHE A 367 21.85 13.60 -3.26
CA PHE A 367 21.96 12.15 -3.36
C PHE A 367 20.60 11.50 -3.63
N ASP A 368 19.53 12.01 -3.01
CA ASP A 368 18.16 11.53 -3.21
C ASP A 368 17.68 11.69 -4.67
N ALA A 369 18.30 12.60 -5.44
CA ALA A 369 18.04 12.78 -6.86
C ALA A 369 18.86 11.84 -7.76
N VAL A 370 19.85 11.13 -7.23
CA VAL A 370 20.67 10.19 -8.00
C VAL A 370 19.92 8.87 -8.12
N LYS A 371 19.34 8.64 -9.30
CA LYS A 371 18.78 7.32 -9.62
C LYS A 371 19.93 6.33 -9.78
N LEU A 372 20.08 5.42 -8.81
CA LEU A 372 20.95 4.26 -8.88
C LEU A 372 20.23 3.11 -9.59
N GLU A 373 20.92 2.47 -10.52
CA GLU A 373 20.40 1.28 -11.18
C GLU A 373 20.28 0.11 -10.21
N TYR A 374 19.34 -0.78 -10.51
CA TYR A 374 19.08 -1.99 -9.72
C TYR A 374 18.87 -1.70 -8.23
N LEU A 375 18.25 -0.56 -7.91
CA LEU A 375 18.00 -0.10 -6.54
C LEU A 375 19.26 0.05 -5.68
N GLY A 376 20.44 0.23 -6.30
CA GLY A 376 21.71 0.35 -5.60
C GLY A 376 22.34 -0.98 -5.19
N PHE A 377 21.85 -2.12 -5.69
CA PHE A 377 22.53 -3.41 -5.52
C PHE A 377 23.73 -3.54 -6.45
N CYS A 378 24.76 -4.26 -6.00
CA CYS A 378 26.00 -4.50 -6.76
C CYS A 378 25.71 -5.37 -8.00
N PRO A 379 25.84 -4.86 -9.24
CA PRO A 379 25.46 -5.60 -10.45
C PRO A 379 26.37 -6.80 -10.72
N TRP A 380 27.67 -6.68 -10.42
CA TRP A 380 28.61 -7.78 -10.58
C TRP A 380 28.25 -8.95 -9.66
N LYS A 381 28.06 -8.67 -8.36
CA LYS A 381 27.69 -9.71 -7.39
C LYS A 381 26.33 -10.30 -7.71
N LEU A 382 25.36 -9.49 -8.16
CA LEU A 382 24.04 -9.96 -8.60
C LEU A 382 24.15 -11.04 -9.67
N VAL A 383 24.98 -10.83 -10.70
CA VAL A 383 25.21 -11.80 -11.78
C VAL A 383 25.96 -13.03 -11.27
N GLU A 384 27.12 -12.83 -10.64
CA GLU A 384 28.03 -13.91 -10.26
C GLU A 384 27.43 -14.86 -9.21
N THR A 385 26.49 -14.36 -8.40
CA THR A 385 25.76 -15.16 -7.39
C THR A 385 24.40 -15.63 -7.86
N LYS A 386 24.02 -15.36 -9.12
CA LYS A 386 22.71 -15.69 -9.69
C LYS A 386 21.53 -15.14 -8.88
N GLY A 387 21.64 -13.91 -8.37
CA GLY A 387 20.52 -13.21 -7.73
C GLY A 387 20.76 -12.62 -6.34
N ALA A 388 21.97 -12.71 -5.75
CA ALA A 388 22.19 -12.13 -4.43
C ALA A 388 22.15 -10.60 -4.49
N LEU A 389 21.20 -10.03 -3.76
CA LEU A 389 20.96 -8.60 -3.64
C LEU A 389 21.88 -8.01 -2.56
N ILE A 390 23.17 -7.91 -2.86
CA ILE A 390 24.18 -7.32 -1.96
C ILE A 390 24.24 -5.80 -2.22
N PRO A 391 24.08 -4.95 -1.18
CA PRO A 391 24.08 -3.50 -1.36
C PRO A 391 25.44 -3.01 -1.87
N GLY A 392 25.41 -2.12 -2.86
CA GLY A 392 26.59 -1.37 -3.30
C GLY A 392 26.77 -0.11 -2.47
N ASN A 393 28.01 0.37 -2.34
CA ASN A 393 28.34 1.55 -1.56
C ASN A 393 28.61 2.78 -2.43
N PRO A 394 27.70 3.77 -2.47
CA PRO A 394 27.92 5.00 -3.22
C PRO A 394 29.11 5.83 -2.72
N SER A 395 29.51 5.68 -1.46
CA SER A 395 30.65 6.40 -0.87
C SER A 395 31.98 5.99 -1.49
N MET A 396 32.06 4.77 -2.03
CA MET A 396 33.24 4.33 -2.79
C MET A 396 33.36 5.03 -4.15
N GLY A 397 32.27 5.65 -4.62
CA GLY A 397 32.14 6.23 -5.94
C GLY A 397 30.97 5.63 -6.72
N VAL A 398 30.48 6.40 -7.69
CA VAL A 398 29.37 6.03 -8.57
C VAL A 398 29.90 5.93 -9.99
N ALA A 399 29.85 4.73 -10.57
CA ALA A 399 30.24 4.52 -11.96
C ALA A 399 29.08 4.85 -12.89
N ARG A 400 29.29 5.76 -13.84
CA ARG A 400 28.31 6.13 -14.86
C ARG A 400 28.65 5.45 -16.18
N TYR A 401 27.71 4.67 -16.70
CA TYR A 401 27.79 4.02 -18.02
C TYR A 401 26.46 4.23 -18.74
N GLN A 402 26.47 4.72 -19.99
CA GLN A 402 25.26 5.01 -20.78
C GLN A 402 24.17 5.78 -20.01
N GLU A 403 24.56 6.88 -19.34
CA GLU A 403 23.66 7.74 -18.53
C GLU A 403 23.04 7.07 -17.30
N LYS A 404 23.47 5.87 -16.94
CA LYS A 404 23.02 5.11 -15.78
C LYS A 404 24.09 5.04 -14.70
N ASN A 405 23.67 5.07 -13.45
CA ASN A 405 24.56 5.13 -12.29
C ASN A 405 24.60 3.78 -11.56
N TYR A 406 25.78 3.20 -11.41
CA TYR A 406 26.02 1.92 -10.78
C TYR A 406 26.90 2.07 -9.54
N VAL A 407 26.65 1.24 -8.54
CA VAL A 407 27.41 1.17 -7.29
C VAL A 407 27.80 -0.28 -7.00
N PHE A 408 28.87 -0.46 -6.23
CA PHE A 408 29.49 -1.78 -6.04
C PHE A 408 29.72 -2.09 -4.56
N SER A 409 29.65 -3.37 -4.22
CA SER A 409 29.89 -3.84 -2.86
C SER A 409 31.39 -3.92 -2.51
N THR A 410 32.26 -4.02 -3.52
CA THR A 410 33.73 -4.04 -3.34
C THR A 410 34.42 -3.37 -4.53
N VAL A 411 35.71 -3.03 -4.38
CA VAL A 411 36.51 -2.42 -5.46
C VAL A 411 36.70 -3.41 -6.61
N GLU A 412 36.91 -4.69 -6.31
CA GLU A 412 37.07 -5.77 -7.26
C GLU A 412 35.83 -5.93 -8.15
N ALA A 413 34.64 -5.87 -7.55
CA ALA A 413 33.37 -5.93 -8.27
C ALA A 413 33.23 -4.78 -9.27
N SER A 414 33.65 -3.57 -8.87
CA SER A 414 33.70 -2.42 -9.78
C SER A 414 34.70 -2.64 -10.92
N GLN A 415 35.90 -3.13 -10.61
CA GLN A 415 36.94 -3.35 -11.62
C GLN A 415 36.50 -4.36 -12.68
N GLU A 416 35.90 -5.47 -12.29
CA GLU A 416 35.39 -6.46 -13.26
C GLU A 416 34.23 -5.91 -14.09
N PHE A 417 33.25 -5.26 -13.45
CA PHE A 417 32.15 -4.64 -14.17
C PHE A 417 32.66 -3.62 -15.20
N CYS A 418 33.61 -2.77 -14.80
CA CYS A 418 34.15 -1.73 -15.67
C CYS A 418 34.93 -2.31 -16.87
N LYS A 419 35.46 -3.54 -16.83
CA LYS A 419 36.10 -4.15 -18.01
C LYS A 419 35.11 -4.33 -19.16
N ASN A 420 33.88 -4.73 -18.87
CA ASN A 420 32.83 -4.89 -19.88
C ASN A 420 31.42 -4.66 -19.28
N PRO A 421 31.00 -3.40 -19.10
CA PRO A 421 29.73 -3.06 -18.48
C PRO A 421 28.52 -3.63 -19.24
N GLU A 422 28.58 -3.57 -20.57
CA GLU A 422 27.53 -4.08 -21.46
C GLU A 422 27.26 -5.58 -21.23
N LEU A 423 28.32 -6.37 -20.99
CA LEU A 423 28.18 -7.80 -20.71
C LEU A 423 27.37 -8.05 -19.45
N TYR A 424 27.69 -7.34 -18.35
CA TYR A 424 26.98 -7.51 -17.08
C TYR A 424 25.55 -6.99 -17.15
N VAL A 425 25.30 -5.89 -17.86
CA VAL A 425 23.93 -5.43 -18.12
C VAL A 425 23.12 -6.51 -18.85
N ASN A 426 23.68 -7.13 -19.90
CA ASN A 426 23.01 -8.22 -20.62
C ASN A 426 22.80 -9.47 -19.74
N TYR A 427 23.78 -9.84 -18.92
CA TYR A 427 23.64 -10.95 -17.98
C TYR A 427 22.58 -10.70 -16.90
N ILE A 428 22.35 -9.47 -16.48
CA ILE A 428 21.25 -9.13 -15.57
C ILE A 428 19.90 -9.33 -16.27
N LEU A 429 19.79 -8.98 -17.56
CA LEU A 429 18.57 -9.26 -18.33
C LEU A 429 18.33 -10.77 -18.49
N ASP A 430 19.37 -11.56 -18.73
CA ASP A 430 19.26 -13.02 -18.76
C ASP A 430 18.86 -13.60 -17.40
N LEU A 431 19.48 -13.13 -16.32
CA LEU A 431 19.10 -13.51 -14.95
C LEU A 431 17.63 -13.18 -14.65
N ALA A 432 17.13 -12.03 -15.11
CA ALA A 432 15.73 -11.64 -14.92
C ALA A 432 14.76 -12.53 -15.72
N ARG A 433 15.19 -13.09 -16.85
CA ARG A 433 14.42 -14.11 -17.59
C ARG A 433 14.36 -15.44 -16.83
N GLU A 434 15.43 -15.81 -16.14
CA GLU A 434 15.48 -17.00 -15.28
C GLU A 434 14.73 -16.81 -13.95
N LYS A 435 14.73 -15.59 -13.41
CA LYS A 435 14.09 -15.20 -12.15
C LYS A 435 13.11 -14.03 -12.37
N PRO A 436 11.90 -14.28 -12.90
CA PRO A 436 10.93 -13.24 -13.24
C PRO A 436 10.56 -12.31 -12.07
N GLN A 437 10.67 -12.80 -10.83
CA GLN A 437 10.45 -12.00 -9.63
C GLN A 437 11.40 -10.81 -9.47
N LEU A 438 12.53 -10.77 -10.21
CA LEU A 438 13.45 -9.63 -10.24
C LEU A 438 13.02 -8.54 -11.24
N ILE A 439 12.19 -8.85 -12.23
CA ILE A 439 11.87 -7.93 -13.34
C ILE A 439 11.25 -6.62 -12.83
N HIS A 440 10.17 -6.72 -12.06
CA HIS A 440 9.48 -5.55 -11.53
C HIS A 440 10.31 -4.88 -10.44
N PHE A 441 10.92 -5.68 -9.56
CA PHE A 441 11.72 -5.19 -8.43
C PHE A 441 12.92 -4.35 -8.89
N LEU A 442 13.70 -4.83 -9.87
CA LEU A 442 14.86 -4.13 -10.41
C LEU A 442 14.52 -3.19 -11.57
N GLN A 443 13.23 -2.96 -11.86
CA GLN A 443 12.75 -2.03 -12.89
C GLN A 443 13.21 -2.35 -14.33
N LEU A 444 13.35 -3.64 -14.67
CA LEU A 444 13.96 -4.11 -15.93
C LEU A 444 13.00 -4.23 -17.12
N LYS A 445 11.72 -3.90 -16.94
CA LYS A 445 10.67 -4.16 -17.94
C LYS A 445 10.98 -3.52 -19.29
N GLU A 446 11.29 -2.23 -19.31
CA GLU A 446 11.53 -1.49 -20.55
C GLU A 446 12.78 -2.00 -21.28
N GLU A 447 13.80 -2.43 -20.55
CA GLU A 447 15.02 -2.99 -21.13
C GLU A 447 14.75 -4.34 -21.77
N LEU A 448 14.02 -5.21 -21.07
CA LEU A 448 13.62 -6.52 -21.59
C LEU A 448 12.73 -6.41 -22.83
N GLU A 449 11.85 -5.40 -22.90
CA GLU A 449 11.03 -5.13 -24.09
C GLU A 449 11.88 -4.74 -25.30
N LYS A 450 12.98 -3.99 -25.11
CA LYS A 450 13.90 -3.60 -26.18
C LYS A 450 14.69 -4.79 -26.76
N VAL A 451 14.98 -5.79 -25.93
CA VAL A 451 15.73 -7.00 -26.33
C VAL A 451 14.84 -8.26 -26.38
N TYR A 452 13.55 -8.07 -26.69
CA TYR A 452 12.56 -9.15 -26.72
C TYR A 452 12.83 -10.19 -27.84
N SER A 453 13.37 -9.75 -28.98
CA SER A 453 13.81 -10.62 -30.07
C SER A 453 15.22 -11.12 -29.81
N ILE A 454 15.35 -12.22 -29.05
CA ILE A 454 16.56 -13.03 -29.11
C ILE A 454 16.53 -13.72 -30.48
N GLU A 455 17.21 -13.15 -31.48
CA GLU A 455 17.58 -13.92 -32.66
C GLU A 455 18.47 -15.06 -32.15
N LYS A 456 17.93 -16.29 -32.22
CA LYS A 456 18.59 -17.52 -31.77
C LYS A 456 19.77 -17.90 -32.64
#